data_AF-A0A9P7QDG4-F1
#
_entry.id   AF-A0A9P7QDG4-F1
#
_cell.length_a   1.000
_cell.length_b   1.000
_cell.length_c   1.000
_cell.angle_alpha   90.00
_cell.angle_beta   90.00
_cell.angle_gamma   90.00
#
_symmetry.space_group_name_H-M   'P 1'
#
loop_
_entity.id
_entity.type
_entity.pdbx_description
1 polymer ?
#
loop_
_entity_poly.entity_id
_entity_poly.type
_entity_poly.pdbx_seq_one_letter_code
_entity_poly.pdbx_strand_id
1 'polypeptide(L)'
;MIATRANMLQAHHKMFNDFLNDAVIKTDPRAPNGACRVQVHYKHRREVDRYFELTQELQNRLPGCIRSRVGSRARTVKARVTYDQKTGEVLNKIVKARVADIDIHMPTNPMDCRISINLEMNWDGPVQELEDLEVAQNDKSSNRQKDRLSYTQGHYQIDLTQVLMSNSGPG
;
A
#
# COMPACT_ATOMS: atom_id res chain seq x y z
N MET A 1 11.38 14.90 -17.65
CA MET A 1 10.29 14.05 -17.12
C MET A 1 9.85 14.63 -15.78
N ILE A 2 8.58 15.01 -15.65
CA ILE A 2 8.00 15.42 -14.36
C ILE A 2 7.65 14.13 -13.61
N ALA A 3 8.14 13.98 -12.38
CA ALA A 3 7.86 12.81 -11.56
C ALA A 3 7.00 13.22 -10.36
N THR A 4 5.74 12.79 -10.34
CA THR A 4 4.85 13.01 -9.18
C THR A 4 5.35 12.21 -7.98
N ARG A 5 5.44 12.87 -6.83
CA ARG A 5 5.82 12.27 -5.55
C ARG A 5 4.59 12.20 -4.64
N ALA A 6 4.21 10.99 -4.25
CA ALA A 6 3.14 10.77 -3.28
C ALA A 6 3.63 11.08 -1.86
N ASN A 7 3.68 12.35 -1.49
CA ASN A 7 4.00 12.84 -0.15
C ASN A 7 3.12 14.05 0.18
N MET A 8 2.82 14.24 1.46
CA MET A 8 2.06 15.39 1.95
C MET A 8 2.62 15.86 3.29
N LEU A 9 2.44 17.15 3.60
CA LEU A 9 2.82 17.69 4.91
C LEU A 9 1.95 17.07 6.01
N GLN A 10 2.53 16.95 7.21
CA GLN A 10 1.82 16.41 8.38
C GLN A 10 0.58 17.25 8.74
N ALA A 11 0.64 18.57 8.55
CA ALA A 11 -0.50 19.47 8.75
C ALA A 11 -1.67 19.13 7.79
N HIS A 12 -1.39 18.91 6.51
CA HIS A 12 -2.41 18.48 5.54
C HIS A 12 -2.97 17.11 5.92
N HIS A 13 -2.10 16.15 6.29
CA HIS A 13 -2.53 14.81 6.72
C HIS A 13 -3.49 14.89 7.91
N LYS A 14 -3.19 15.73 8.91
CA LYS A 14 -4.07 15.97 10.06
C LYS A 14 -5.41 16.58 9.62
N MET A 15 -5.37 17.61 8.78
CA MET A 15 -6.58 18.27 8.27
C MET A 15 -7.52 17.29 7.55
N PHE A 16 -7.00 16.44 6.65
CA PHE A 16 -7.82 15.44 5.97
C PHE A 16 -8.35 14.36 6.92
N ASN A 17 -7.55 13.95 7.90
CA ASN A 17 -8.00 13.02 8.93
C ASN A 17 -9.18 13.59 9.72
N ASP A 18 -9.08 14.84 10.17
CA ASP A 18 -10.16 15.50 10.93
C ASP A 18 -11.44 15.60 10.08
N PHE A 19 -11.32 15.95 8.79
CA PHE A 19 -12.44 15.97 7.84
C PHE A 19 -13.09 14.60 7.65
N LEU A 20 -12.31 13.54 7.46
CA LEU A 20 -12.84 12.19 7.24
C LEU A 20 -13.47 11.62 8.52
N ASN A 21 -12.94 11.94 9.70
CA ASN A 21 -13.55 11.56 10.98
C ASN A 21 -14.90 12.24 11.18
N ASP A 22 -15.02 13.53 10.84
CA ASP A 22 -16.30 14.24 10.85
C ASP A 22 -17.31 13.63 9.85
N ALA A 23 -16.84 13.21 8.67
CA ALA A 23 -17.68 12.52 7.70
C ALA A 23 -18.21 11.17 8.22
N VAL A 24 -17.39 10.41 8.96
CA VAL A 24 -17.83 9.16 9.63
C VAL A 24 -18.94 9.44 10.63
N ILE A 25 -18.78 10.46 11.49
CA ILE A 25 -19.77 10.82 12.50
C ILE A 25 -21.09 11.26 11.83
N LYS A 26 -21.02 12.10 10.80
CA LYS A 26 -22.20 12.64 10.11
C LYS A 26 -22.99 11.60 9.32
N THR A 27 -22.32 10.55 8.84
CA THR A 27 -22.93 9.48 8.06
C THR A 27 -23.30 8.25 8.88
N ASP A 28 -23.04 8.27 10.20
CA ASP A 28 -23.46 7.20 11.09
C ASP A 28 -24.99 7.14 11.17
N PRO A 29 -25.64 5.97 10.99
CA PRO A 29 -27.10 5.83 11.04
C PRO A 29 -27.75 6.34 12.34
N ARG A 30 -27.00 6.44 13.43
CA ARG A 30 -27.46 6.96 14.73
C ARG A 30 -27.44 8.50 14.80
N ALA A 31 -26.79 9.17 13.86
CA ALA A 31 -26.76 10.63 13.81
C ALA A 31 -28.10 11.20 13.29
N PRO A 32 -28.48 12.44 13.69
CA PRO A 32 -29.79 13.03 13.36
C PRO A 32 -30.15 13.02 11.87
N ASN A 33 -29.16 13.09 10.98
CA ASN A 33 -29.34 13.08 9.51
C ASN A 33 -28.57 11.93 8.82
N GLY A 34 -28.09 10.94 9.59
CA GLY A 34 -27.17 9.91 9.07
C GLY A 34 -27.83 8.91 8.13
N ALA A 35 -29.11 8.58 8.37
CA ALA A 35 -29.88 7.64 7.55
C ALA A 35 -30.11 8.12 6.10
N CYS A 36 -29.86 9.40 5.79
CA CYS A 36 -30.01 9.96 4.44
C CYS A 36 -28.76 9.78 3.56
N ARG A 37 -27.65 9.23 4.08
CA ARG A 37 -26.39 9.05 3.34
C ARG A 37 -25.82 7.65 3.55
N VAL A 38 -25.04 7.18 2.57
CA VAL A 38 -24.27 5.94 2.72
C VAL A 38 -23.23 6.14 3.81
N GLN A 39 -23.23 5.25 4.81
CA GLN A 39 -22.30 5.28 5.94
C GLN A 39 -20.84 5.20 5.47
N VAL A 40 -19.98 6.01 6.08
CA VAL A 40 -18.53 5.87 5.95
C VAL A 40 -18.02 4.99 7.09
N HIS A 41 -17.37 3.89 6.75
CA HIS A 41 -16.76 2.98 7.72
C HIS A 41 -15.30 3.34 7.97
N TYR A 42 -14.90 3.35 9.24
CA TYR A 42 -13.52 3.64 9.65
C TYR A 42 -12.80 2.36 10.12
N LYS A 43 -11.54 2.20 9.71
CA LYS A 43 -10.64 1.15 10.19
C LYS A 43 -9.21 1.66 10.32
N HIS A 44 -8.62 1.51 11.50
CA HIS A 44 -7.20 1.83 11.75
C HIS A 44 -6.37 0.55 11.76
N ARG A 45 -5.29 0.51 10.98
CA ARG A 45 -4.36 -0.62 10.92
C ARG A 45 -2.92 -0.14 11.05
N ARG A 46 -2.12 -0.97 11.73
CA ARG A 46 -0.67 -0.83 11.78
C ARG A 46 -0.05 -2.07 11.16
N GLU A 47 0.66 -1.86 10.06
CA GLU A 47 1.13 -2.94 9.19
C GLU A 47 2.64 -2.79 8.95
N VAL A 48 3.34 -3.90 8.76
CA VAL A 48 4.73 -3.91 8.33
C VAL A 48 4.82 -4.59 6.98
N ASP A 49 5.26 -3.86 5.97
CA ASP A 49 5.59 -4.45 4.68
C ASP A 49 7.05 -4.87 4.63
N ARG A 50 7.29 -6.13 4.26
CA ARG A 50 8.60 -6.68 3.88
C ARG A 50 8.62 -7.05 2.40
N TYR A 51 9.78 -6.98 1.78
CA TYR A 51 9.94 -7.21 0.34
C TYR A 51 11.02 -8.26 0.10
N PHE A 52 10.65 -9.32 -0.62
CA PHE A 52 11.50 -10.47 -0.89
C PHE A 52 11.79 -10.54 -2.38
N GLU A 53 13.05 -10.59 -2.76
CA GLU A 53 13.46 -10.70 -4.15
C GLU A 53 13.36 -12.15 -4.63
N LEU A 54 12.53 -12.39 -5.65
CA LEU A 54 12.24 -13.72 -6.16
C LEU A 54 13.37 -14.22 -7.05
N THR A 55 13.80 -15.46 -6.84
CA THR A 55 14.73 -16.16 -7.74
C THR A 55 14.09 -16.43 -9.10
N GLN A 56 14.91 -16.76 -10.10
CA GLN A 56 14.42 -17.05 -11.45
C GLN A 56 13.41 -18.21 -11.48
N GLU A 57 13.61 -19.23 -10.64
CA GLU A 57 12.71 -20.38 -10.51
C GLU A 57 11.33 -19.95 -9.98
N LEU A 58 11.30 -19.12 -8.94
CA LEU A 58 10.07 -18.59 -8.37
C LEU A 58 9.34 -17.65 -9.33
N GLN A 59 10.08 -16.89 -10.12
CA GLN A 59 9.51 -16.04 -11.17
C GLN A 59 8.81 -16.85 -12.28
N ASN A 60 9.27 -18.07 -12.56
CA ASN A 60 8.66 -18.93 -13.57
C ASN A 60 7.25 -19.41 -13.18
N ARG A 61 6.92 -19.42 -11.88
CA ARG A 61 5.57 -19.72 -11.34
C ARG A 61 4.57 -18.58 -11.56
N LEU A 62 5.04 -17.36 -11.84
CA LEU A 62 4.16 -16.21 -12.03
C LEU A 62 3.38 -16.34 -13.34
N PRO A 63 2.08 -15.98 -13.36
CA PRO A 63 1.30 -15.92 -14.60
C PRO A 63 1.95 -15.01 -15.64
N GLY A 64 1.79 -15.34 -16.92
CA GLY A 64 2.39 -14.60 -18.03
C GLY A 64 2.04 -13.10 -18.04
N CYS A 65 0.84 -12.73 -17.57
CA CYS A 65 0.37 -11.35 -17.47
C CYS A 65 1.13 -10.52 -16.41
N ILE A 66 1.62 -11.16 -15.34
CA ILE A 66 2.48 -10.53 -14.33
C ILE A 66 3.92 -10.53 -14.84
N ARG A 67 4.43 -11.69 -15.27
CA ARG A 67 5.81 -11.84 -15.73
C ARG A 67 6.20 -10.86 -16.84
N SER A 68 5.32 -10.69 -17.85
CA SER A 68 5.53 -9.73 -18.95
C SER A 68 5.62 -8.26 -18.51
N ARG A 69 5.03 -7.92 -17.36
CA ARG A 69 5.00 -6.55 -16.83
C ARG A 69 6.10 -6.28 -15.80
N VAL A 70 6.52 -7.28 -15.04
CA VAL A 70 7.64 -7.09 -14.11
C VAL A 70 8.99 -7.20 -14.83
N GLY A 71 9.12 -8.11 -15.80
CA GLY A 71 10.41 -8.44 -16.44
C GLY A 71 10.93 -7.46 -17.51
N SER A 72 10.13 -6.52 -18.01
CA SER A 72 10.58 -5.59 -19.07
C SER A 72 11.18 -4.28 -18.55
N ARG A 73 10.98 -3.94 -17.26
CA ARG A 73 11.49 -2.70 -16.65
C ARG A 73 12.09 -2.85 -15.25
N ALA A 74 11.77 -3.91 -14.51
CA ALA A 74 12.35 -4.12 -13.18
C ALA A 74 13.59 -5.01 -13.30
N ARG A 75 14.71 -4.57 -12.70
CA ARG A 75 15.91 -5.42 -12.58
C ARG A 75 15.62 -6.66 -11.73
N THR A 76 14.64 -6.58 -10.82
CA THR A 76 14.31 -7.66 -9.87
C THR A 76 12.81 -7.71 -9.58
N VAL A 77 12.25 -8.92 -9.49
CA VAL A 77 10.83 -9.15 -9.15
C VAL A 77 10.74 -9.34 -7.65
N LYS A 78 9.88 -8.57 -6.97
CA LYS A 78 9.72 -8.68 -5.52
C LYS A 78 8.32 -9.14 -5.13
N ALA A 79 8.24 -10.11 -4.23
CA ALA A 79 7.05 -10.40 -3.46
C ALA A 79 7.01 -9.48 -2.23
N ARG A 80 5.82 -9.02 -1.86
CA ARG A 80 5.58 -8.24 -0.65
C ARG A 80 4.77 -9.07 0.31
N VAL A 81 5.23 -9.20 1.54
CA VAL A 81 4.44 -9.74 2.65
C VAL A 81 4.11 -8.59 3.60
N THR A 82 2.83 -8.47 3.94
CA THR A 82 2.32 -7.49 4.88
C THR A 82 1.95 -8.22 6.17
N TYR A 83 2.55 -7.80 7.28
CA TYR A 83 2.33 -8.34 8.61
C TYR A 83 1.56 -7.35 9.48
N ASP A 84 0.72 -7.85 10.38
CA ASP A 84 0.17 -7.02 11.46
C ASP A 84 1.29 -6.63 12.43
N GLN A 85 1.40 -5.34 12.76
CA GLN A 85 2.50 -4.85 13.60
C GLN A 85 2.42 -5.39 15.03
N LYS A 86 1.22 -5.66 15.55
CA LYS A 86 1.01 -6.06 16.94
C LYS A 86 1.12 -7.57 17.12
N THR A 87 0.49 -8.35 16.25
CA THR A 87 0.45 -9.81 16.37
C THR A 87 1.57 -10.51 15.60
N GLY A 88 2.15 -9.85 14.59
CA GLY A 88 3.11 -10.47 13.68
C GLY A 88 2.46 -11.43 12.68
N GLU A 89 1.12 -11.51 12.65
CA GLU A 89 0.40 -12.37 11.72
C GLU A 89 0.51 -11.85 10.29
N VAL A 90 0.55 -12.76 9.33
CA VAL A 90 0.57 -12.42 7.91
C VAL A 90 -0.83 -11.98 7.48
N LEU A 91 -0.96 -10.72 7.09
CA LEU A 91 -2.20 -10.13 6.59
C LEU A 91 -2.37 -10.33 5.09
N ASN A 92 -1.28 -10.22 4.32
CA ASN A 92 -1.33 -10.38 2.86
C ASN A 92 0.05 -10.75 2.29
N LYS A 93 0.06 -11.42 1.15
CA LYS A 93 1.26 -11.79 0.39
C LYS A 93 1.00 -11.63 -1.10
N ILE A 94 1.68 -10.70 -1.76
CA ILE A 94 1.39 -10.36 -3.16
C ILE A 94 2.64 -10.15 -4.01
N VAL A 95 2.49 -10.29 -5.32
CA VAL A 95 3.41 -9.73 -6.32
C VAL A 95 2.67 -8.63 -7.08
N LYS A 96 3.28 -7.43 -7.14
CA LYS A 96 2.68 -6.23 -7.74
C LYS A 96 3.36 -5.87 -9.05
N ALA A 97 2.58 -5.73 -10.11
CA ALA A 97 3.04 -5.29 -11.42
C ALA A 97 2.31 -4.00 -11.84
N ARG A 98 3.08 -2.96 -12.18
CA ARG A 98 2.52 -1.71 -12.68
C ARG A 98 2.02 -1.85 -14.12
N VAL A 99 0.82 -1.35 -14.40
CA VAL A 99 0.21 -1.37 -15.74
C VAL A 99 0.40 -0.03 -16.43
N ALA A 100 -0.08 1.04 -15.80
CA ALA A 100 -0.07 2.39 -16.33
C ALA A 100 -0.21 3.42 -15.20
N ASP A 101 0.27 4.63 -15.44
CA ASP A 101 0.07 5.79 -14.57
C ASP A 101 -0.45 6.96 -15.41
N ILE A 102 -1.35 7.76 -14.84
CA ILE A 102 -1.80 9.05 -15.39
C ILE A 102 -1.52 10.11 -14.32
N ASP A 103 -0.73 11.12 -14.67
CA ASP A 103 -0.45 12.28 -13.82
C ASP A 103 -1.39 13.42 -14.20
N ILE A 104 -2.10 13.97 -13.22
CA ILE A 104 -3.07 15.06 -13.39
C ILE A 104 -2.52 16.29 -12.68
N HIS A 105 -2.14 17.29 -13.48
CA HIS A 105 -1.72 18.58 -12.97
C HIS A 105 -2.91 19.43 -12.55
N MET A 106 -2.90 19.96 -11.33
CA MET A 106 -3.98 20.79 -10.78
C MET A 106 -3.45 22.18 -10.39
N PRO A 107 -3.40 23.14 -11.32
CA PRO A 107 -2.73 24.43 -11.10
C PRO A 107 -3.39 25.29 -10.00
N THR A 108 -4.67 25.04 -9.71
CA THR A 108 -5.44 25.76 -8.68
C THR A 108 -5.45 25.05 -7.33
N ASN A 109 -4.80 23.89 -7.20
CA ASN A 109 -4.74 23.11 -5.96
C ASN A 109 -3.29 22.97 -5.47
N PRO A 110 -3.08 22.82 -4.16
CA PRO A 110 -1.75 22.68 -3.58
C PRO A 110 -1.11 21.30 -3.85
N MET A 111 -1.85 20.37 -4.46
CA MET A 111 -1.38 19.02 -4.76
C MET A 111 -1.89 18.57 -6.14
N ASP A 112 -0.96 18.06 -6.94
CA ASP A 112 -1.29 17.24 -8.11
C ASP A 112 -1.74 15.85 -7.68
N CYS A 113 -2.36 15.08 -8.59
CA CYS A 113 -2.70 13.70 -8.31
C CYS A 113 -2.20 12.74 -9.40
N ARG A 114 -2.07 11.46 -9.03
CA ARG A 114 -1.71 10.37 -9.93
C ARG A 114 -2.74 9.26 -9.82
N ILE A 115 -3.23 8.79 -10.96
CA ILE A 115 -4.00 7.57 -11.07
C ILE A 115 -3.05 6.44 -11.49
N SER A 116 -2.87 5.44 -10.64
CA SER A 116 -2.01 4.29 -10.92
C SER A 116 -2.84 3.01 -11.06
N ILE A 117 -2.69 2.32 -12.18
CA ILE A 117 -3.29 1.01 -12.43
C ILE A 117 -2.23 -0.06 -12.19
N ASN A 118 -2.53 -1.02 -11.32
CA ASN A 118 -1.62 -2.10 -10.96
C ASN A 118 -2.37 -3.44 -11.01
N LEU A 119 -1.65 -4.50 -11.38
CA LEU A 119 -2.07 -5.87 -11.10
C LEU A 119 -1.42 -6.30 -9.79
N GLU A 120 -2.22 -6.82 -8.88
CA GLU A 120 -1.76 -7.45 -7.64
C GLU A 120 -2.20 -8.92 -7.67
N MET A 121 -1.25 -9.84 -7.81
CA MET A 121 -1.52 -11.27 -7.65
C MET A 121 -1.17 -11.69 -6.24
N ASN A 122 -1.95 -12.62 -5.68
CA ASN A 122 -1.54 -13.28 -4.45
C ASN A 122 -0.31 -14.15 -4.70
N TRP A 123 0.56 -14.24 -3.70
CA TRP A 123 1.62 -15.23 -3.67
C TRP A 123 1.08 -16.54 -3.14
N ASP A 124 1.00 -17.57 -3.98
CA ASP A 124 0.37 -18.84 -3.60
C ASP A 124 1.28 -19.74 -2.77
N GLY A 125 2.61 -19.50 -2.78
CA GLY A 125 3.57 -20.25 -1.96
C GLY A 125 3.49 -19.94 -0.46
N PRO A 126 4.08 -20.78 0.40
CA PRO A 126 4.20 -20.49 1.83
C PRO A 126 5.05 -19.22 2.06
N VAL A 127 4.86 -18.57 3.21
CA VAL A 127 5.63 -17.36 3.56
C VAL A 127 7.07 -17.71 3.92
N GLN A 128 7.29 -18.89 4.50
CA GLN A 128 8.60 -19.42 4.85
C GLN A 128 9.52 -19.48 3.63
N GLU A 129 8.99 -19.89 2.47
CA GLU A 129 9.75 -19.90 1.21
C GLU A 129 10.27 -18.51 0.82
N LEU A 130 9.55 -17.43 1.16
CA LEU A 130 10.02 -16.07 0.92
C LEU A 130 11.03 -15.61 1.99
N GLU A 131 10.79 -15.96 3.25
CA GLU A 131 11.67 -15.62 4.37
C GLU A 131 13.05 -16.30 4.24
N ASP A 132 13.08 -17.54 3.75
CA ASP A 132 14.32 -18.28 3.48
C ASP A 132 15.18 -17.59 2.40
N LEU A 133 14.56 -16.89 1.44
CA LEU A 133 15.30 -16.10 0.43
C LEU A 133 16.01 -14.91 1.06
N GLU A 134 15.38 -14.22 2.01
CA GLU A 134 15.98 -13.06 2.69
C GLU A 134 17.25 -13.48 3.42
N VAL A 135 17.20 -14.63 4.10
CA VAL A 135 18.36 -15.22 4.79
C VAL A 135 19.45 -15.60 3.80
N ALA A 136 19.09 -16.29 2.72
CA ALA A 136 20.05 -16.77 1.72
C ALA A 136 20.73 -15.63 0.95
N GLN A 137 20.01 -14.54 0.69
CA GLN A 137 20.52 -13.39 -0.07
C GLN A 137 21.21 -12.34 0.82
N ASN A 138 21.14 -12.48 2.15
CA ASN A 138 21.57 -11.46 3.12
C ASN A 138 21.01 -10.07 2.76
N ASP A 139 19.82 -10.03 2.17
CA ASP A 139 19.17 -8.80 1.76
C ASP A 139 18.55 -8.17 3.00
N LYS A 140 19.08 -7.03 3.43
CA LYS A 140 18.43 -6.21 4.46
C LYS A 140 17.32 -5.44 3.78
N SER A 141 16.21 -6.13 3.48
CA SER A 141 15.04 -5.49 2.90
C SER A 141 14.57 -4.37 3.84
N SER A 142 14.35 -3.17 3.29
CA SER A 142 13.92 -2.05 4.13
C SER A 142 12.47 -2.26 4.54
N ASN A 143 12.28 -2.62 5.80
CA ASN A 143 10.95 -2.76 6.36
C ASN A 143 10.25 -1.40 6.37
N ARG A 144 9.01 -1.40 5.87
CA ARG A 144 8.17 -0.21 5.85
C ARG A 144 7.06 -0.39 6.86
N GLN A 145 7.15 0.33 7.97
CA GLN A 145 6.07 0.40 8.95
C GLN A 145 5.03 1.39 8.43
N LYS A 146 3.77 0.98 8.47
CA LYS A 146 2.63 1.72 7.94
C LYS A 146 1.61 1.92 9.04
N ASP A 147 1.28 3.17 9.30
CA ASP A 147 0.14 3.55 10.11
C ASP A 147 -0.97 4.05 9.16
N ARG A 148 -2.04 3.25 9.01
CA ARG A 148 -3.06 3.45 7.97
C ARG A 148 -4.44 3.65 8.58
N LEU A 149 -5.02 4.81 8.27
CA LEU A 149 -6.40 5.18 8.56
C LEU A 149 -7.21 4.96 7.27
N SER A 150 -8.06 3.93 7.26
CA SER A 150 -8.89 3.55 6.11
C SER A 150 -10.34 3.99 6.32
N TYR A 151 -10.88 4.69 5.33
CA TYR A 151 -12.27 5.14 5.28
C TYR A 151 -12.94 4.53 4.05
N THR A 152 -14.02 3.76 4.23
CA THR A 152 -14.71 3.07 3.12
C THR A 152 -16.14 3.55 2.98
N GLN A 153 -16.54 3.91 1.76
CA GLN A 153 -17.91 4.29 1.42
C GLN A 153 -18.31 3.66 0.07
N GLY A 154 -19.18 2.65 0.11
CA GLY A 154 -19.54 1.89 -1.09
C GLY A 154 -18.31 1.24 -1.74
N HIS A 155 -17.99 1.65 -2.97
CA HIS A 155 -16.84 1.13 -3.73
C HIS A 155 -15.56 1.95 -3.57
N TYR A 156 -15.60 3.04 -2.80
CA TYR A 156 -14.46 3.93 -2.61
C TYR A 156 -13.81 3.63 -1.26
N GLN A 157 -12.47 3.54 -1.27
CA GLN A 157 -11.65 3.48 -0.08
C GLN A 157 -10.64 4.62 -0.13
N ILE A 158 -10.56 5.38 0.97
CA ILE A 158 -9.62 6.47 1.16
C ILE A 158 -8.68 6.05 2.30
N ASP A 159 -7.39 5.95 1.99
CA ASP A 159 -6.37 5.60 2.97
C ASP A 159 -5.46 6.80 3.25
N LEU A 160 -5.45 7.28 4.49
CA LEU A 160 -4.40 8.16 4.99
C LEU A 160 -3.31 7.29 5.61
N THR A 161 -2.12 7.27 5.00
CA THR A 161 -1.03 6.37 5.42
C THR A 161 0.22 7.16 5.77
N GLN A 162 0.72 6.98 7.00
CA GLN A 162 2.06 7.38 7.38
C GLN A 162 3.01 6.19 7.22
N VAL A 163 4.16 6.43 6.58
CA VAL A 163 5.14 5.38 6.31
C VAL A 163 6.44 5.74 6.98
N LEU A 164 6.89 4.90 7.90
CA LEU A 164 8.23 4.96 8.49
C LEU A 164 9.10 3.91 7.81
N MET A 165 10.23 4.34 7.27
CA MET A 165 11.25 3.44 6.73
C MET A 165 12.25 3.16 7.85
N SER A 166 12.39 1.90 8.28
CA SER A 166 13.50 1.54 9.16
C SER A 166 14.77 1.45 8.30
N ASN A 167 15.64 2.45 8.41
CA ASN A 167 16.93 2.40 7.74
C ASN A 167 17.87 1.51 8.57
N SER A 168 18.03 0.24 8.20
CA SER A 168 19.06 -0.61 8.78
C SER A 168 20.41 -0.31 8.11
N GLY A 169 21.02 0.82 8.47
CA GLY A 169 22.39 1.20 8.13
C GLY A 169 23.21 1.46 9.41
N PRO A 170 24.52 1.12 9.44
CA PRO A 170 25.32 1.08 10.65
C PRO A 170 25.63 2.50 11.17
N GLY A 171 25.51 2.68 12.49
CA GLY A 171 26.32 3.65 13.22
C GLY A 171 27.68 3.05 13.56
#